data_AF-A0A2G9T6P9-F1
#
_entry.id   AF-A0A2G9T6P9-F1
#
_cell.length_a   1.000
_cell.length_b   1.000
_cell.length_c   1.000
_cell.angle_alpha   90.00
_cell.angle_beta   90.00
_cell.angle_gamma   90.00
#
_symmetry.space_group_name_H-M   'P 1'
#
loop_
_entity.id
_entity.type
_entity.pdbx_description
1 polymer ?
#
loop_
_entity_poly.entity_id
_entity_poly.type
_entity_poly.pdbx_seq_one_letter_code
_entity_poly.pdbx_strand_id
1 'polypeptide(L)'
;AQTKKEDLLKMYGEEIACFDDVKKVFTNFISQSVNDQGVKVTSLPWNEQESGVQAETELINEQLLWCNQNGILTVNSQPSVNGAPSTDPLVGWGKPGGYCYQKPLYTAGCGSLFAKCVPVSWLSQVKY
;
A
#
# COMPACT_ATOMS: atom_id res chain seq x y z
N ALA A 1 -9.02 13.80 -19.87
CA ALA A 1 -9.02 12.33 -19.91
C ALA A 1 -7.63 11.76 -20.28
N GLN A 2 -6.87 12.41 -21.17
CA GLN A 2 -5.50 12.00 -21.57
C GLN A 2 -4.47 11.97 -20.40
N THR A 3 -4.55 12.94 -19.49
CA THR A 3 -3.55 13.18 -18.43
C THR A 3 -3.42 12.02 -17.43
N LYS A 4 -4.53 11.38 -17.01
CA LYS A 4 -4.47 10.30 -16.02
C LYS A 4 -3.65 9.08 -16.49
N LYS A 5 -3.74 8.72 -17.77
CA LYS A 5 -3.02 7.55 -18.29
C LYS A 5 -1.51 7.79 -18.35
N GLU A 6 -1.10 8.96 -18.80
CA GLU A 6 0.31 9.35 -18.87
C GLU A 6 0.95 9.45 -17.48
N ASP A 7 0.21 10.00 -16.51
CA ASP A 7 0.69 10.10 -15.13
C ASP A 7 0.82 8.71 -14.47
N LEU A 8 -0.12 7.80 -14.73
CA LEU A 8 -0.03 6.41 -14.26
C LEU A 8 1.15 5.65 -14.88
N LEU A 9 1.41 5.85 -16.17
CA LEU A 9 2.58 5.26 -16.83
C LEU A 9 3.89 5.76 -16.21
N LYS A 10 3.96 7.05 -15.85
CA LYS A 10 5.12 7.60 -15.15
C LYS A 10 5.29 7.05 -13.74
N MET A 11 4.19 6.72 -13.04
CA MET A 11 4.25 6.14 -11.70
C MET A 11 4.63 4.65 -11.73
N TYR A 12 4.01 3.87 -12.62
CA TYR A 12 4.16 2.42 -12.65
C TYR A 12 5.27 1.91 -13.56
N GLY A 13 5.81 2.80 -14.41
CA GLY A 13 6.73 2.46 -15.48
C GLY A 13 6.01 2.29 -16.82
N GLU A 14 6.63 2.80 -17.88
CA GLU A 14 6.12 2.72 -19.26
C GLU A 14 6.05 1.25 -19.74
N GLU A 15 6.99 0.43 -19.28
CA GLU A 15 7.07 -1.00 -19.56
C GLU A 15 7.28 -1.82 -18.29
N ILE A 16 6.48 -2.88 -18.13
CA ILE A 16 6.62 -3.88 -17.08
C ILE A 16 7.10 -5.14 -17.79
N ALA A 17 8.38 -5.47 -17.63
CA ALA A 17 9.01 -6.59 -18.33
C ALA A 17 8.93 -7.88 -17.50
N CYS A 18 8.96 -7.75 -16.17
CA CYS A 18 8.98 -8.88 -15.27
C CYS A 18 8.20 -8.63 -13.97
N PHE A 19 8.03 -9.69 -13.18
CA PHE A 19 7.35 -9.59 -11.89
C PHE A 19 8.12 -8.70 -10.88
N ASP A 20 9.44 -8.59 -11.00
CA ASP A 20 10.22 -7.69 -10.14
C ASP A 20 9.84 -6.21 -10.35
N ASP A 21 9.48 -5.82 -11.57
CA ASP A 21 9.03 -4.45 -11.85
C ASP A 21 7.72 -4.14 -11.13
N VAL A 22 6.84 -5.12 -11.03
CA VAL A 22 5.61 -5.02 -10.24
C VAL A 22 5.92 -4.83 -8.77
N LYS A 23 6.80 -5.66 -8.22
CA LYS A 23 7.20 -5.56 -6.81
C LYS A 23 7.79 -4.18 -6.50
N LYS A 24 8.57 -3.59 -7.42
CA LYS A 24 9.09 -2.23 -7.27
C LYS A 24 7.98 -1.19 -7.17
N VAL A 25 6.92 -1.28 -8.00
CA VAL A 25 5.78 -0.35 -7.92
C VAL A 25 5.12 -0.39 -6.55
N PHE A 26 4.82 -1.59 -6.04
CA PHE A 26 4.21 -1.75 -4.71
C PHE A 26 5.15 -1.31 -3.59
N THR A 27 6.45 -1.61 -3.71
CA THR A 27 7.47 -1.18 -2.75
C THR A 27 7.60 0.34 -2.71
N ASN A 28 7.61 1.00 -3.87
CA ASN A 28 7.69 2.46 -3.99
C ASN A 28 6.41 3.15 -3.51
N PHE A 29 5.24 2.52 -3.68
CA PHE A 29 4.00 2.99 -3.09
C PHE A 29 4.07 2.97 -1.55
N ILE A 30 4.57 1.90 -0.93
CA ILE A 30 4.66 1.85 0.54
C ILE A 30 5.78 2.74 1.09
N SER A 31 6.94 2.79 0.43
CA SER A 31 8.08 3.61 0.89
C SER A 31 7.91 5.09 0.60
N GLN A 32 6.93 5.47 -0.24
CA GLN A 32 6.74 6.83 -0.74
C GLN A 32 8.02 7.45 -1.35
N SER A 33 8.90 6.57 -1.87
CA SER A 33 10.13 6.93 -2.57
C SER A 33 9.85 7.21 -4.05
N VAL A 34 10.74 7.96 -4.69
CA VAL A 34 10.67 8.18 -6.13
C VAL A 34 11.12 6.92 -6.88
N ASN A 35 10.47 6.63 -8.00
CA ASN A 35 10.89 5.58 -8.92
C ASN A 35 12.05 6.05 -9.81
N ASP A 36 12.49 5.18 -10.74
CA ASP A 36 13.60 5.46 -11.67
C ASP A 36 13.35 6.69 -12.58
N GLN A 37 12.09 7.11 -12.73
CA GLN A 37 11.70 8.30 -13.49
C GLN A 37 11.56 9.56 -12.62
N GLY A 38 11.92 9.50 -11.33
CA GLY A 38 11.84 10.61 -10.40
C GLY A 38 10.42 10.91 -9.91
N VAL A 39 9.47 10.00 -10.12
CA VAL A 39 8.05 10.17 -9.78
C VAL A 39 7.68 9.29 -8.59
N LYS A 40 6.91 9.82 -7.64
CA LYS A 40 6.36 9.03 -6.54
C LYS A 40 5.10 8.31 -6.96
N VAL A 41 4.94 7.07 -6.48
CA VAL A 41 3.71 6.32 -6.66
C VAL A 41 2.71 6.76 -5.60
N THR A 42 1.73 7.59 -5.99
CA THR A 42 0.75 8.18 -5.05
C THR A 42 -0.56 7.41 -4.98
N SER A 43 -0.85 6.56 -5.96
CA SER A 43 -2.07 5.75 -5.99
C SER A 43 -1.82 4.38 -6.58
N LEU A 44 -2.67 3.42 -6.18
CA LEU A 44 -2.79 2.09 -6.79
C LEU A 44 -4.22 1.95 -7.33
N PRO A 45 -4.49 1.03 -8.28
CA PRO A 45 -5.83 0.85 -8.84
C PRO A 45 -6.93 0.53 -7.80
N TRP A 46 -6.54 0.03 -6.63
CA TRP A 46 -7.43 -0.28 -5.50
C TRP A 46 -7.41 0.77 -4.38
N ASN A 47 -6.51 1.75 -4.47
CA ASN A 47 -6.39 2.87 -3.53
C ASN A 47 -6.75 4.16 -4.27
N GLU A 48 -8.02 4.56 -4.16
CA GLU A 48 -8.52 5.82 -4.74
C GLU A 48 -8.01 7.07 -4.00
N GLN A 49 -7.30 6.91 -2.88
CA GLN A 49 -6.70 8.03 -2.15
C GLN A 49 -5.42 8.50 -2.83
N GLU A 50 -5.50 9.68 -3.44
CA GLU A 50 -4.35 10.39 -4.05
C GLU A 50 -3.31 10.85 -3.01
N SER A 51 -3.65 10.82 -1.71
CA SER A 51 -2.77 11.22 -0.60
C SER A 51 -1.71 10.18 -0.24
N GLY A 52 -1.66 9.02 -0.92
CA GLY A 52 -0.66 7.97 -0.68
C GLY A 52 -1.02 7.05 0.49
N VAL A 53 -0.04 6.77 1.33
CA VAL A 53 -0.12 5.79 2.43
C VAL A 53 -0.78 6.43 3.67
N GLN A 54 -1.71 5.71 4.30
CA GLN A 54 -2.36 6.15 5.55
C GLN A 54 -1.36 6.18 6.72
N ALA A 55 -1.57 7.08 7.68
CA ALA A 55 -0.67 7.24 8.83
C ALA A 55 -0.54 5.96 9.68
N GLU A 56 -1.62 5.18 9.83
CA GLU A 56 -1.57 3.90 10.55
C GLU A 56 -0.65 2.86 9.88
N THR A 57 -0.45 2.96 8.57
CA THR A 57 0.42 2.07 7.80
C THR A 57 1.89 2.30 8.10
N GLU A 58 2.27 3.47 8.62
CA GLU A 58 3.64 3.73 9.09
C GLU A 58 4.08 2.73 10.16
N LEU A 59 3.14 2.26 11.00
CA LEU A 59 3.39 1.28 12.06
C LEU A 59 3.80 -0.11 11.55
N ILE A 60 3.49 -0.41 10.29
CA ILE A 60 3.69 -1.72 9.66
C ILE A 60 4.45 -1.62 8.33
N ASN A 61 5.13 -0.48 8.10
CA ASN A 61 5.77 -0.16 6.83
C ASN A 61 6.87 -1.16 6.47
N GLU A 62 7.75 -1.48 7.42
CA GLU A 62 8.87 -2.41 7.20
C GLU A 62 8.38 -3.81 6.81
N GLN A 63 7.32 -4.31 7.46
CA GLN A 63 6.73 -5.60 7.16
C GLN A 63 6.08 -5.61 5.77
N LEU A 64 5.40 -4.52 5.39
CA LEU A 64 4.80 -4.37 4.07
C LEU A 64 5.86 -4.31 2.97
N LEU A 65 6.96 -3.59 3.20
CA LEU A 65 8.09 -3.55 2.28
C LEU A 65 8.70 -4.93 2.09
N TRP A 66 8.94 -5.66 3.18
CA TRP A 66 9.46 -7.02 3.11
C TRP A 66 8.53 -7.93 2.31
N CYS A 67 7.22 -7.89 2.58
CA CYS A 67 6.22 -8.64 1.83
C CYS A 67 6.28 -8.32 0.32
N ASN A 68 6.21 -7.04 -0.05
CA ASN A 68 6.21 -6.62 -1.45
C ASN A 68 7.51 -7.00 -2.17
N GLN A 69 8.67 -6.85 -1.53
CA GLN A 69 9.97 -7.25 -2.07
C GLN A 69 10.08 -8.76 -2.31
N ASN A 70 9.42 -9.56 -1.46
CA ASN A 70 9.35 -11.02 -1.56
C ASN A 70 8.19 -11.54 -2.43
N GLY A 71 7.42 -10.65 -3.07
CA GLY A 71 6.35 -11.02 -4.02
C GLY A 71 4.97 -11.22 -3.40
N ILE A 72 4.80 -10.86 -2.13
CA ILE A 72 3.49 -10.79 -1.47
C ILE A 72 2.97 -9.37 -1.66
N LEU A 73 2.19 -9.16 -2.73
CA LEU A 73 1.71 -7.83 -3.12
C LEU A 73 0.59 -7.33 -2.20
N THR A 74 0.82 -6.22 -1.51
CA THR A 74 -0.06 -5.72 -0.45
C THR A 74 -1.02 -4.63 -0.91
N VAL A 75 -2.33 -4.91 -0.87
CA VAL A 75 -3.38 -3.95 -1.25
C VAL A 75 -4.13 -3.34 -0.05
N ASN A 76 -4.29 -4.08 1.04
CA ASN A 76 -4.95 -3.57 2.24
C ASN A 76 -4.29 -4.19 3.46
N SER A 77 -4.06 -3.39 4.50
CA SER A 77 -3.36 -3.77 5.72
C SER A 77 -3.84 -2.90 6.89
N GLN A 78 -3.87 -3.46 8.10
CA GLN A 78 -4.29 -2.73 9.29
C GLN A 78 -3.45 -3.20 10.50
N PRO A 79 -2.86 -2.28 11.29
CA PRO A 79 -2.08 -2.65 12.47
C PRO A 79 -2.97 -3.23 13.58
N SER A 80 -2.36 -3.99 14.50
CA SER A 80 -3.05 -4.38 15.73
C SER A 80 -3.11 -3.19 16.69
N VAL A 81 -4.31 -2.84 17.15
CA VAL A 81 -4.51 -1.78 18.14
C VAL A 81 -5.24 -2.35 19.34
N ASN A 82 -4.69 -2.16 20.53
CA ASN A 82 -5.26 -2.66 21.77
C ASN A 82 -5.39 -1.52 22.80
N GLY A 83 -6.52 -0.81 22.74
CA GLY A 83 -6.86 0.22 23.72
C GLY A 83 -6.13 1.55 23.50
N ALA A 84 -5.88 1.95 22.25
CA ALA A 84 -5.36 3.28 21.97
C ALA A 84 -6.42 4.34 22.32
N PRO A 85 -6.05 5.54 22.81
CA PRO A 85 -7.01 6.62 23.03
C PRO A 85 -7.79 6.97 21.76
N SER A 86 -9.07 7.31 21.86
CA SER A 86 -9.86 7.76 20.69
C SER A 86 -9.33 9.04 20.03
N THR A 87 -8.43 9.75 20.71
CA THR A 87 -7.72 10.95 20.21
C THR A 87 -6.30 10.65 19.71
N ASP A 88 -5.92 9.38 19.58
CA ASP A 88 -4.60 8.99 19.08
C ASP A 88 -4.38 9.52 17.64
N PRO A 89 -3.20 10.11 17.34
CA PRO A 89 -2.96 10.74 16.05
C PRO A 89 -2.82 9.76 14.87
N LEU A 90 -2.54 8.47 15.14
CA LEU A 90 -2.31 7.47 14.09
C LEU A 90 -3.52 6.55 13.91
N VAL A 91 -4.12 6.10 15.01
CA VAL A 91 -5.20 5.08 15.00
C VAL A 91 -6.47 5.53 15.71
N GLY A 92 -6.51 6.77 16.21
CA GLY A 92 -7.63 7.32 16.95
C GLY A 92 -8.80 7.70 16.06
N TRP A 93 -10.01 7.38 16.51
CA TRP A 93 -11.25 7.76 15.86
C TRP A 93 -12.40 7.81 16.87
N GLY A 94 -13.49 8.50 16.51
CA GLY A 94 -14.69 8.64 17.34
C GLY A 94 -14.64 9.83 18.31
N LYS A 95 -15.50 9.80 19.34
CA LYS A 95 -15.58 10.88 20.33
C LYS A 95 -14.42 10.80 21.34
N PRO A 96 -13.89 11.94 21.83
CA PRO A 96 -12.89 11.95 22.90
C PRO A 96 -13.36 11.21 24.16
N GLY A 97 -12.45 10.53 24.84
CA GLY A 97 -12.73 9.77 26.07
C GLY A 97 -13.07 8.29 25.87
N GLY A 98 -12.89 7.75 24.65
CA GLY A 98 -13.03 6.33 24.33
C GLY A 98 -11.70 5.64 24.06
N TYR A 99 -11.77 4.35 23.73
CA TYR A 99 -10.61 3.52 23.37
C TYR A 99 -10.85 2.79 22.04
N CYS A 100 -9.83 2.79 21.18
CA CYS A 100 -9.81 2.15 19.88
C CYS A 100 -9.19 0.75 19.98
N TYR A 101 -9.79 -0.21 19.28
CA TYR A 101 -9.30 -1.58 19.15
C TYR A 101 -9.36 -1.99 17.68
N GLN A 102 -8.28 -2.57 17.16
CA GLN A 102 -8.18 -3.08 15.80
C GLN A 102 -7.57 -4.48 15.88
N LYS A 103 -8.26 -5.46 15.30
CA LYS A 103 -7.70 -6.80 15.14
C LYS A 103 -6.79 -6.78 13.91
N PRO A 104 -5.56 -7.30 14.00
CA PRO A 104 -4.72 -7.42 12.82
C PRO A 104 -5.40 -8.39 11.84
N LEU A 105 -5.33 -8.05 10.55
CA LEU A 105 -5.78 -8.95 9.49
C LEU A 105 -4.65 -9.98 9.28
N TYR A 106 -4.90 -11.28 9.49
CA TYR A 106 -3.87 -12.32 9.47
C TYR A 106 -3.79 -13.06 8.12
N THR A 107 -2.62 -13.11 7.47
CA THR A 107 -2.20 -14.23 6.60
C THR A 107 -1.23 -15.13 7.39
N ALA A 108 -1.37 -16.46 7.23
CA ALA A 108 -0.42 -17.39 7.81
C ALA A 108 0.95 -17.27 7.10
N GLY A 109 1.99 -16.84 7.83
CA GLY A 109 3.38 -16.87 7.35
C GLY A 109 4.20 -15.60 7.59
N CYS A 110 3.56 -14.45 7.82
CA CYS A 110 4.24 -13.20 8.18
C CYS A 110 3.45 -12.55 9.31
N GLY A 111 4.11 -12.21 10.41
CA GLY A 111 3.44 -11.66 11.59
C GLY A 111 2.49 -10.51 11.24
N SER A 112 1.23 -10.65 11.61
CA SER A 112 0.22 -9.59 11.71
C SER A 112 -0.21 -8.85 10.44
N LEU A 113 0.14 -9.32 9.23
CA LEU A 113 -0.04 -8.52 8.02
C LEU A 113 -0.71 -9.29 6.88
N PHE A 114 -2.02 -9.14 6.73
CA PHE A 114 -2.70 -9.55 5.51
C PHE A 114 -2.60 -8.44 4.48
N ALA A 115 -2.51 -8.89 3.24
CA ALA A 115 -2.35 -8.14 2.02
C ALA A 115 -3.23 -8.86 0.98
N LYS A 116 -4.29 -8.23 0.48
CA LYS A 116 -5.01 -8.82 -0.67
C LYS A 116 -4.05 -8.87 -1.85
N CYS A 117 -3.58 -10.06 -2.21
CA CYS A 117 -2.69 -10.26 -3.35
C CYS A 117 -3.50 -10.20 -4.65
N VAL A 118 -2.95 -9.55 -5.66
CA VAL A 118 -3.55 -9.46 -7.00
C VAL A 118 -2.78 -10.38 -7.95
N PRO A 119 -3.46 -11.15 -8.83
CA PRO A 119 -2.79 -11.96 -9.84
C PRO A 119 -1.95 -11.09 -10.79
N VAL A 120 -0.73 -11.53 -11.12
CA VAL A 120 0.18 -10.84 -12.06
C VAL A 120 -0.46 -10.61 -13.43
N SER A 121 -1.35 -11.50 -13.85
CA SER A 121 -2.14 -11.39 -15.10
C SER A 121 -3.02 -10.13 -15.18
N TRP A 122 -3.16 -9.38 -14.10
CA TRP A 122 -3.98 -8.18 -14.06
C TRP A 122 -3.21 -6.91 -14.47
N LEU A 123 -1.88 -6.86 -14.36
CA LEU A 123 -1.10 -5.69 -14.82
C LEU A 123 -1.17 -5.49 -16.33
N SER A 124 -1.37 -6.58 -17.07
CA SER A 124 -1.71 -6.55 -18.48
C SER A 124 -3.02 -5.78 -18.78
N GLN A 125 -3.94 -5.67 -17.82
CA GLN A 125 -5.19 -4.92 -17.98
C GLN A 125 -5.07 -3.43 -17.65
N VAL A 126 -4.05 -2.99 -16.90
CA VAL A 126 -3.80 -1.56 -16.63
C VAL A 126 -3.25 -0.84 -17.88
N LYS A 127 -2.76 -1.58 -18.87
CA LYS A 127 -2.29 -1.04 -20.15
C LYS A 127 -3.41 -0.77 -21.18
N TYR A 128 -4.59 -1.39 -21.05
CA TYR A 128 -5.69 -1.27 -22.03
C TYR A 128 -6.80 -0.33 -21.57
#